data_AF-A0A962HDS5-F1
#
_entry.id   AF-A0A962HDS5-F1
#
_cell.length_a   1.000
_cell.length_b   1.000
_cell.length_c   1.000
_cell.angle_alpha   90.00
_cell.angle_beta   90.00
_cell.angle_gamma   90.00
#
_symmetry.space_group_name_H-M   'P 1'
#
loop_
_entity.id
_entity.type
_entity.pdbx_description
1 polymer ?
#
loop_
_entity_poly.entity_id
_entity_poly.type
_entity_poly.pdbx_seq_one_letter_code
_entity_poly.pdbx_strand_id
1 'polypeptide(L)'
;MSRFKSFLKITLLGGMGVLLPLAVFAFFIAWLFDLTTDLIQPLTNLVLRYVSLGEFTADALVILVLLAFCFVIGLIVKTGVGVWMHNHLDHVLVKLAPGYKTVKDIVQQFFGSDSKDSLMKGEVVRAWIYGRNTPVSVTGILTSRHANGDVTVY
;
A
#
# COMPACT_ATOMS: atom_id res chain seq x y z
N MET A 1 14.33 25.38 -31.04
CA MET A 1 13.65 25.82 -29.80
C MET A 1 12.65 24.80 -29.20
N SER A 2 12.15 23.81 -29.95
CA SER A 2 11.18 22.81 -29.44
C SER A 2 11.77 21.80 -28.45
N ARG A 3 13.05 21.40 -28.63
CA ARG A 3 13.69 20.37 -27.79
C ARG A 3 13.95 20.81 -26.34
N PHE A 4 14.29 22.08 -26.12
CA PHE A 4 14.48 22.63 -24.77
C PHE A 4 13.15 22.69 -23.99
N LYS A 5 12.05 23.06 -24.66
CA LYS A 5 10.70 23.04 -24.06
C LYS A 5 10.24 21.63 -23.73
N SER A 6 10.55 20.63 -24.57
CA SER A 6 10.26 19.23 -24.29
C SER A 6 11.08 18.69 -23.11
N PHE A 7 12.36 19.03 -23.04
CA PHE A 7 13.23 18.61 -21.94
C PHE A 7 12.75 19.16 -20.59
N LEU A 8 12.44 20.47 -20.54
CA LEU A 8 11.87 21.10 -19.34
C LEU A 8 10.55 20.44 -18.91
N LYS A 9 9.63 20.16 -19.84
CA LYS A 9 8.36 19.48 -19.52
C LYS A 9 8.57 18.08 -18.98
N ILE A 10 9.44 17.28 -19.59
CA ILE A 10 9.68 15.89 -19.18
C ILE A 10 10.37 15.84 -17.81
N THR A 11 11.33 16.73 -17.55
CA THR A 11 12.00 16.82 -16.24
C THR A 11 11.08 17.35 -15.14
N LEU A 12 10.20 18.32 -15.44
CA LEU A 12 9.18 18.79 -14.49
C LEU A 12 8.12 17.73 -14.21
N LEU A 13 7.63 17.03 -15.23
CA LEU A 13 6.67 15.94 -15.04
C LEU A 13 7.30 14.76 -14.29
N GLY A 14 8.54 14.42 -14.59
CA GLY A 14 9.29 13.38 -13.87
C GLY A 14 9.56 13.76 -12.42
N GLY A 15 9.99 15.01 -12.18
CA GLY A 15 10.17 15.56 -10.83
C GLY A 15 8.87 15.56 -10.04
N MET A 16 7.77 16.07 -10.61
CA MET A 16 6.46 16.09 -9.98
C MET A 16 5.90 14.69 -9.73
N GLY A 17 6.19 13.73 -10.61
CA GLY A 17 5.81 12.32 -10.43
C GLY A 17 6.45 11.66 -9.21
N VAL A 18 7.67 12.09 -8.82
CA VAL A 18 8.36 11.60 -7.61
C VAL A 18 8.03 12.45 -6.39
N LEU A 19 7.83 13.75 -6.58
CA LEU A 19 7.60 14.71 -5.49
C LEU A 19 6.21 14.56 -4.87
N LEU A 20 5.21 14.21 -5.67
CA LEU A 20 3.84 13.98 -5.21
C LEU A 20 3.73 12.82 -4.20
N PRO A 21 4.19 11.59 -4.48
CA PRO A 21 4.13 10.51 -3.49
C PRO A 21 4.98 10.81 -2.26
N LEU A 22 6.13 11.48 -2.41
CA LEU A 22 6.95 11.90 -1.28
C LEU A 22 6.24 12.94 -0.40
N ALA A 23 5.57 13.92 -1.00
CA ALA A 23 4.80 14.93 -0.28
C ALA A 23 3.58 14.33 0.43
N VAL A 24 2.86 13.41 -0.21
CA VAL A 24 1.75 12.67 0.41
C VAL A 24 2.25 11.83 1.59
N PHE A 25 3.41 11.18 1.45
CA PHE A 25 4.02 10.41 2.53
C PHE A 25 4.41 11.30 3.72
N ALA A 26 5.08 12.43 3.45
CA ALA A 26 5.45 13.38 4.49
C ALA A 26 4.23 13.98 5.19
N PHE A 27 3.19 14.34 4.43
CA PHE A 27 1.92 14.81 4.97
C PHE A 27 1.26 13.76 5.87
N PHE A 28 1.26 12.49 5.44
CA PHE A 28 0.69 11.40 6.22
C PHE A 28 1.41 11.21 7.56
N ILE A 29 2.74 11.30 7.57
CA ILE A 29 3.54 11.24 8.80
C ILE A 29 3.18 12.41 9.73
N ALA A 30 3.18 13.65 9.21
CA ALA A 30 2.83 14.83 10.00
C ALA A 30 1.43 14.71 10.61
N TRP A 31 0.45 14.32 9.80
CA TRP A 31 -0.92 14.09 10.23
C TRP A 31 -1.01 13.01 11.32
N LEU A 32 -0.24 11.93 11.21
CA LEU A 32 -0.22 10.87 12.21
C LEU A 32 0.36 11.37 13.55
N PHE A 33 1.41 12.18 13.52
CA PHE A 33 1.99 12.78 14.73
C PHE A 33 1.03 13.76 15.39
N ASP A 34 0.36 14.61 14.61
CA ASP A 34 -0.64 15.56 15.13
C ASP A 34 -1.81 14.80 15.77
N LEU A 35 -2.36 13.79 15.08
CA LEU A 35 -3.47 12.99 15.62
C LEU A 35 -3.08 12.25 16.90
N THR A 36 -1.85 11.75 16.96
CA THR A 36 -1.32 11.09 18.17
C THR A 36 -1.17 12.10 19.32
N THR A 37 -0.61 13.27 19.04
CA THR A 37 -0.36 14.32 20.03
C THR A 37 -1.65 14.91 20.56
N ASP A 38 -2.61 15.19 19.69
CA ASP A 38 -3.93 15.73 20.03
C ASP A 38 -4.73 14.76 20.89
N LEU A 39 -4.59 13.46 20.66
CA LEU A 39 -5.31 12.45 21.42
C LEU A 39 -4.67 12.21 22.81
N ILE A 40 -3.35 12.37 22.93
CA ILE A 40 -2.62 12.22 24.20
C ILE A 40 -2.68 13.50 25.06
N GLN A 41 -2.60 14.68 24.44
CA GLN A 41 -2.65 16.02 25.07
C GLN A 41 -3.69 16.16 26.21
N PRO A 42 -4.99 15.86 26.01
CA PRO A 42 -5.99 16.00 27.06
C PRO A 42 -5.74 15.04 28.22
N LEU A 43 -5.24 13.83 27.96
CA LEU A 43 -4.86 12.87 28.99
C LEU A 43 -3.66 13.39 29.80
N THR A 44 -2.62 13.87 29.13
CA THR A 44 -1.41 14.41 29.76
C THR A 44 -1.74 15.62 30.64
N ASN A 45 -2.55 16.54 30.14
CA ASN A 45 -2.96 17.73 30.90
C ASN A 45 -3.83 17.37 32.12
N LEU A 46 -4.66 16.33 32.02
CA LEU A 46 -5.49 15.85 33.13
C LEU A 46 -4.62 15.16 34.20
N VAL A 47 -3.65 14.34 33.77
CA VAL A 47 -2.67 13.71 34.66
C VAL A 47 -1.83 14.75 35.41
N LEU A 48 -1.25 15.72 34.70
CA LEU A 48 -0.40 16.76 35.30
C LEU A 48 -1.15 17.64 36.32
N ARG A 49 -2.48 17.77 36.18
CA ARG A 49 -3.30 18.59 37.08
C ARG A 49 -3.69 17.88 38.38
N TYR A 50 -3.83 16.55 38.35
CA TYR A 50 -4.22 15.75 39.52
C TYR A 50 -3.01 15.15 40.25
N VAL A 51 -1.86 15.05 39.59
CA VAL A 51 -0.66 14.40 40.12
C VAL A 51 0.38 15.46 40.50
N SER A 52 0.25 16.01 41.71
CA SER A 52 1.33 16.75 42.40
C SER A 52 2.29 15.79 43.11
N LEU A 53 2.65 14.68 42.45
CA LEU A 53 3.60 13.70 42.97
C LEU A 53 5.01 14.06 42.47
N GLY A 54 6.03 13.87 43.31
CA GLY A 54 7.41 14.31 43.04
C GLY A 54 7.89 13.90 41.64
N GLU A 55 8.67 14.78 41.00
CA GLU A 55 9.06 14.75 39.57
C GLU A 55 9.24 13.34 38.97
N PHE A 56 9.92 12.44 39.68
CA PHE A 56 10.14 11.06 39.26
C PHE A 56 8.89 10.21 39.02
N THR A 57 7.85 10.38 39.84
CA THR A 57 6.61 9.60 39.75
C THR A 57 5.66 10.11 38.68
N ALA A 58 5.67 11.42 38.42
CA ALA A 58 4.93 12.03 37.33
C ALA A 58 5.49 11.56 35.98
N ASP A 59 6.81 11.58 35.80
CA ASP A 59 7.47 11.13 34.58
C ASP A 59 7.20 9.64 34.29
N ALA A 60 7.28 8.78 35.31
CA ALA A 60 7.00 7.35 35.15
C ALA A 60 5.56 7.08 34.69
N LEU A 61 4.59 7.86 35.21
CA LEU A 61 3.18 7.69 34.87
C LEU A 61 2.87 8.20 33.45
N VAL A 62 3.51 9.29 33.01
CA VAL A 62 3.40 9.79 31.63
C VAL A 62 3.92 8.74 30.64
N ILE A 63 5.08 8.15 30.92
CA ILE A 63 5.66 7.08 30.08
C ILE A 63 4.73 5.85 30.03
N LEU A 64 4.16 5.45 31.18
CA LEU A 64 3.22 4.32 31.25
C LEU A 64 1.96 4.57 30.40
N VAL A 65 1.38 5.77 30.49
CA VAL A 65 0.20 6.17 29.72
C VAL A 65 0.52 6.18 28.22
N LEU A 66 1.68 6.69 27.83
CA LEU A 66 2.12 6.71 26.43
C LEU A 66 2.32 5.30 25.87
N LEU A 67 2.93 4.40 26.65
CA LEU A 67 3.05 2.99 26.29
C LEU A 67 1.69 2.28 26.19
N ALA A 68 0.79 2.51 27.14
CA ALA A 68 -0.56 1.94 27.12
C ALA A 68 -1.36 2.43 25.91
N PHE A 69 -1.24 3.72 25.59
CA PHE A 69 -1.90 4.32 24.43
C PHE A 69 -1.36 3.75 23.11
N CYS A 70 -0.03 3.67 22.95
CA CYS A 70 0.60 3.03 21.80
C CYS A 70 0.18 1.55 21.68
N PHE A 71 0.07 0.84 22.81
CA PHE A 71 -0.41 -0.53 22.85
C PHE A 71 -1.87 -0.68 22.43
N VAL A 72 -2.77 0.24 22.83
CA VAL A 72 -4.18 0.26 22.40
C VAL A 72 -4.28 0.54 20.91
N ILE A 73 -3.53 1.50 20.38
CA ILE A 73 -3.46 1.76 18.92
C ILE A 73 -2.96 0.51 18.20
N GLY A 74 -1.85 -0.07 18.66
CA GLY A 74 -1.29 -1.30 18.09
C GLY A 74 -2.28 -2.46 18.13
N LEU A 75 -3.06 -2.59 19.21
CA LEU A 75 -4.15 -3.55 19.34
C LEU A 75 -5.24 -3.27 18.31
N ILE A 76 -5.73 -2.04 18.14
CA ILE A 76 -6.76 -1.67 17.15
C ILE A 76 -6.28 -1.98 15.73
N VAL A 77 -5.02 -1.66 15.42
CA VAL A 77 -4.41 -1.96 14.11
C VAL A 77 -4.31 -3.48 13.89
N LYS A 78 -3.93 -4.26 14.91
CA LYS A 78 -3.84 -5.73 14.82
C LYS A 78 -5.20 -6.43 14.86
N THR A 79 -6.17 -5.91 15.58
CA THR A 79 -7.48 -6.56 15.80
C THR A 79 -8.42 -6.32 14.63
N GLY A 80 -8.05 -6.75 13.42
CA GLY A 80 -9.00 -7.05 12.33
C GLY A 80 -9.96 -5.94 11.85
N VAL A 81 -9.93 -4.73 12.43
CA VAL A 81 -10.72 -3.57 12.01
C VAL A 81 -10.26 -3.15 10.62
N GLY A 82 -8.98 -3.36 10.28
CA GLY A 82 -8.46 -3.11 8.93
C GLY A 82 -9.18 -3.92 7.84
N VAL A 83 -9.42 -5.23 8.06
CA VAL A 83 -10.11 -6.09 7.08
C VAL A 83 -11.61 -5.85 7.08
N TRP A 84 -12.21 -5.64 8.27
CA TRP A 84 -13.64 -5.34 8.37
C TRP A 84 -13.99 -3.98 7.76
N MET A 85 -13.17 -2.95 8.03
CA MET A 85 -13.32 -1.60 7.47
C MET A 85 -13.06 -1.60 5.97
N HIS A 86 -12.09 -2.37 5.45
CA HIS A 86 -11.86 -2.49 4.01
C HIS A 86 -13.07 -3.09 3.29
N ASN A 87 -13.65 -4.18 3.84
CA ASN A 87 -14.84 -4.79 3.24
C ASN A 87 -16.09 -3.90 3.35
N HIS A 88 -16.25 -3.14 4.43
CA HIS A 88 -17.38 -2.24 4.60
C HIS A 88 -17.26 -0.99 3.70
N LEU A 89 -16.06 -0.40 3.61
CA LEU A 89 -15.77 0.72 2.71
C LEU A 89 -15.93 0.30 1.25
N ASP A 90 -15.41 -0.84 0.83
CA ASP A 90 -15.55 -1.32 -0.56
C ASP A 90 -17.03 -1.49 -0.93
N HIS A 91 -17.87 -2.04 -0.04
CA HIS A 91 -19.31 -2.17 -0.29
C HIS A 91 -20.03 -0.82 -0.43
N VAL A 92 -19.63 0.19 0.34
CA VAL A 92 -20.22 1.54 0.29
C VAL A 92 -19.71 2.31 -0.94
N LEU A 93 -18.41 2.22 -1.24
CA LEU A 93 -17.77 2.90 -2.38
C LEU A 93 -18.22 2.33 -3.73
N VAL A 94 -18.40 1.01 -3.84
CA VAL A 94 -18.94 0.37 -5.06
C VAL A 94 -20.39 0.79 -5.32
N LYS A 95 -21.18 1.04 -4.27
CA LYS A 95 -22.55 1.57 -4.40
C LYS A 95 -22.60 3.05 -4.78
N LEU A 96 -21.67 3.87 -4.28
CA LEU A 96 -21.65 5.31 -4.56
C LEU A 96 -21.04 5.64 -5.93
N ALA A 97 -20.04 4.88 -6.37
CA ALA A 97 -19.28 5.18 -7.58
C ALA A 97 -18.94 3.90 -8.38
N PRO A 98 -19.75 3.50 -9.37
CA PRO A 98 -19.54 2.27 -10.15
C PRO A 98 -18.25 2.25 -10.99
N GLY A 99 -17.48 3.35 -11.05
CA GLY A 99 -16.15 3.42 -11.68
C GLY A 99 -14.95 3.29 -10.73
N TYR A 100 -15.17 3.31 -9.40
CA TYR A 100 -14.09 3.24 -8.41
C TYR A 100 -13.30 1.93 -8.51
N LYS A 101 -14.00 0.82 -8.77
CA LYS A 101 -13.40 -0.51 -8.92
C LYS A 101 -12.38 -0.53 -10.07
N THR A 102 -12.71 0.05 -11.22
CA THR A 102 -11.82 0.12 -12.38
C THR A 102 -10.56 0.93 -12.10
N VAL A 103 -10.68 2.07 -11.40
CA VAL A 103 -9.52 2.89 -11.04
C VAL A 103 -8.66 2.18 -9.99
N LYS A 104 -9.28 1.54 -8.99
CA LYS A 104 -8.59 0.70 -8.00
C LYS A 104 -7.77 -0.39 -8.69
N ASP A 105 -8.36 -1.10 -9.64
CA ASP A 105 -7.68 -2.18 -10.38
C ASP A 105 -6.48 -1.67 -11.19
N ILE A 106 -6.61 -0.51 -11.85
CA ILE A 106 -5.50 0.13 -12.60
C ILE A 106 -4.37 0.54 -11.65
N VAL A 107 -4.71 1.12 -10.50
CA VAL A 107 -3.72 1.52 -9.49
C VAL A 107 -3.04 0.29 -8.90
N GLN A 108 -3.78 -0.77 -8.58
CA GLN A 108 -3.23 -2.03 -8.08
C GLN A 108 -2.27 -2.69 -9.08
N GLN A 109 -2.58 -2.62 -10.37
CA GLN A 109 -1.68 -3.08 -11.44
C GLN A 109 -0.41 -2.24 -11.54
N PHE A 110 -0.49 -0.93 -11.33
CA PHE A 110 0.66 -0.02 -11.35
C PHE A 110 1.57 -0.15 -10.13
N PHE A 111 1.01 -0.40 -8.94
CA PHE A 111 1.75 -0.50 -7.68
C PHE A 111 2.28 -1.91 -7.36
N GLY A 112 2.00 -2.89 -8.22
CA GLY A 112 2.57 -4.22 -8.12
C GLY A 112 1.62 -5.21 -7.46
N SER A 113 0.83 -5.87 -8.30
CA SER A 113 0.38 -7.21 -7.95
C SER A 113 1.58 -8.16 -8.12
N ASP A 114 2.27 -8.45 -7.03
CA ASP A 114 3.22 -9.57 -6.91
C ASP A 114 2.46 -10.92 -6.83
N SER A 115 1.35 -11.01 -7.54
CA SER A 115 0.66 -12.24 -7.85
C SER A 115 1.18 -12.71 -9.19
N LYS A 116 1.82 -13.88 -9.17
CA LYS A 116 2.54 -14.62 -10.22
C LYS A 116 1.86 -14.79 -11.59
N ASP A 117 0.77 -14.09 -11.89
CA ASP A 117 0.00 -14.13 -13.14
C ASP A 117 -0.06 -12.76 -13.83
N SER A 118 1.08 -12.05 -13.87
CA SER A 118 1.18 -10.86 -14.71
C SER A 118 1.26 -11.28 -16.18
N LEU A 119 0.13 -11.16 -16.87
CA LEU A 119 -0.06 -11.32 -18.32
C LEU A 119 0.96 -10.56 -19.20
N MET A 120 1.74 -9.64 -18.61
CA MET A 120 2.71 -8.78 -19.30
C MET A 120 4.18 -9.15 -19.05
N LYS A 121 4.46 -10.16 -18.22
CA LYS A 121 5.78 -10.81 -18.07
C LYS A 121 5.70 -12.27 -18.49
N GLY A 122 5.04 -12.54 -19.59
CA GLY A 122 4.85 -13.91 -20.07
C GLY A 122 6.20 -14.61 -20.24
N GLU A 123 6.41 -15.65 -19.45
CA GLU A 123 7.62 -16.47 -19.48
C GLU A 123 7.74 -17.07 -20.88
N VAL A 124 8.86 -16.81 -21.56
CA VAL A 124 9.10 -17.33 -22.91
C VAL A 124 9.40 -18.82 -22.78
N VAL A 125 8.55 -19.64 -23.38
CA VAL A 125 8.65 -21.10 -23.35
C VAL A 125 8.90 -21.65 -24.74
N ARG A 126 9.55 -22.81 -24.81
CA ARG A 126 9.72 -23.56 -26.05
C ARG A 126 8.79 -24.77 -26.03
N ALA A 127 7.88 -24.82 -26.99
CA ALA A 127 6.90 -25.89 -27.13
C ALA A 127 7.28 -26.84 -28.27
N TRP A 128 7.25 -28.15 -27.99
CA TRP A 128 7.46 -29.21 -28.98
C TRP A 128 6.11 -29.81 -29.36
N ILE A 129 5.40 -29.14 -30.26
CA ILE A 129 4.05 -29.52 -30.71
C ILE A 129 3.99 -30.90 -31.41
N TYR A 130 5.11 -31.36 -31.96
CA TYR A 130 5.23 -32.67 -32.63
C TYR A 130 5.93 -33.74 -31.76
N GLY A 131 6.15 -33.45 -30.47
CA GLY A 131 6.87 -34.34 -29.55
C GLY A 131 8.39 -34.12 -29.53
N ARG A 132 9.06 -34.60 -28.47
CA ARG A 132 10.48 -34.31 -28.21
C ARG A 132 11.46 -34.94 -29.20
N ASN A 133 11.00 -35.93 -29.96
CA ASN A 133 11.83 -36.65 -30.95
C ASN A 133 11.90 -35.93 -32.30
N THR A 134 11.15 -34.83 -32.46
CA THR A 134 11.13 -34.01 -33.68
C THR A 134 11.89 -32.70 -33.42
N PRO A 135 12.78 -32.26 -34.32
CA PRO A 135 13.59 -31.04 -34.11
C PRO A 135 12.77 -29.74 -34.22
N VAL A 136 11.50 -29.83 -34.64
CA VAL A 136 10.60 -28.68 -34.80
C VAL A 136 10.09 -28.25 -33.41
N SER A 137 10.40 -27.01 -33.05
CA SER A 137 9.90 -26.37 -31.83
C SER A 137 9.41 -24.97 -32.13
N VAL A 138 8.44 -24.51 -31.34
CA VAL A 138 7.82 -23.19 -31.48
C VAL A 138 8.04 -22.42 -30.18
N THR A 139 8.36 -21.13 -30.30
CA THR A 139 8.42 -20.24 -29.16
C THR A 139 7.01 -19.75 -28.84
N GLY A 140 6.60 -19.87 -27.59
CA GLY A 140 5.31 -19.39 -27.11
C GLY A 140 5.47 -18.58 -25.82
N ILE A 141 4.42 -17.87 -25.45
CA ILE A 141 4.37 -17.08 -24.22
C ILE A 141 3.45 -17.79 -23.24
N LEU A 142 3.97 -18.13 -22.06
CA LEU A 142 3.15 -18.70 -21.00
C LEU A 142 2.22 -17.63 -20.45
N THR A 143 0.91 -17.85 -20.57
CA THR A 143 -0.12 -16.91 -20.14
C THR A 143 -0.78 -17.30 -18.83
N SER A 144 -0.80 -18.59 -18.49
CA SER A 144 -1.40 -19.08 -17.23
C SER A 144 -0.85 -20.45 -16.81
N ARG A 145 -0.73 -20.69 -15.50
CA ARG A 145 -0.48 -22.01 -14.91
C ARG A 145 -1.73 -22.48 -14.16
N HIS A 146 -2.16 -23.71 -14.40
CA HIS A 146 -3.34 -24.31 -13.79
C HIS A 146 -2.97 -25.15 -12.57
N ALA A 147 -3.89 -25.27 -11.61
CA ALA A 147 -3.66 -26.02 -10.36
C ALA A 147 -3.41 -27.52 -10.58
N ASN A 148 -3.81 -28.05 -11.74
CA ASN A 148 -3.58 -29.44 -12.16
C ASN A 148 -2.19 -29.67 -12.80
N GLY A 149 -1.36 -28.63 -12.91
CA GLY A 149 -0.03 -28.69 -13.52
C GLY A 149 0.00 -28.37 -15.02
N ASP A 150 -1.15 -28.14 -15.65
CA ASP A 150 -1.22 -27.73 -17.05
C ASP A 150 -0.80 -26.25 -17.22
N VAL A 151 -0.35 -25.91 -18.43
CA VAL A 151 0.04 -24.55 -18.79
C VAL A 151 -0.65 -24.12 -20.07
N THR A 152 -1.13 -22.88 -20.11
CA THR A 152 -1.66 -22.25 -21.32
C THR A 152 -0.57 -21.40 -21.96
N VAL A 153 -0.38 -21.60 -23.27
CA VAL A 153 0.65 -20.92 -24.07
C VAL A 153 -0.03 -20.30 -25.30
N TYR A 154 0.30 -19.04 -25.58
CA TYR A 154 -0.10 -18.31 -26.80
C TYR A 154 1.08 -18.19 -27.77
#